data_AF-A0A9D7ZTG1-F1
#
_entry.id   AF-A0A9D7ZTG1-F1
#
_cell.length_a   1.000
_cell.length_b   1.000
_cell.length_c   1.000
_cell.angle_alpha   90.00
_cell.angle_beta   90.00
_cell.angle_gamma   90.00
#
_symmetry.space_group_name_H-M   'P 1'
#
loop_
_entity.id
_entity.type
_entity.pdbx_description
1 polymer ?
#
loop_
_entity_poly.entity_id
_entity_poly.type
_entity_poly.pdbx_seq_one_letter_code
_entity_poly.pdbx_strand_id
1 'polypeptide(L)'
;MNLKTIGSIIVGGGLMVFMAALIFPPAFATNLPDLKTAKVIEEATLEPLAQEPLVLESLALEPLVCLDCHRTPNIHTNEGVIASQTFCYDCHKEADIKKRNGSKEITLQITPDTFNKNQPDHRFIACINCHTDVARSPHKTKTSATCRQCHTPHSESPANEPHLRVSCQACHFQSKFVRLDPKDHGVKLAHNDYDGIPISLSNHTLADTEDEETCKKCHFKNNPVGAPAAVLPSKSALCIMCHNSPLAMGHPVFGLAGLVFLAGIFIMIAFWFKGSVKGEETSLHRKISLSSESIWNTIFSKQVFSLIKIFVLDILLQRRILKESVSRWSMHSLIFTAILLRLGLSLFTAIGYYFNPEGNLLTALIDKNHWFTAFSNDLLGLFILLGIVWAVVKRFIVKPDYVVSEFQDNITLILIGGLVLLGFFLEGARILVTAIPCEMAAYSFVGYIVSRVFSIFPFDWASIYPLMWYAHGVVAAVFIAYLPFGKMRHMFNTPLTYFIEAVEGVKNKKRV
;
A
#
# COMPACT_ATOMS: atom_id res chain seq x y z
N MET A 1 11.18 -1.03 -36.75
CA MET A 1 9.78 -1.51 -36.59
C MET A 1 8.86 -0.39 -37.08
N ASN A 2 8.02 -0.63 -38.08
CA ASN A 2 7.29 0.43 -38.79
C ASN A 2 6.13 0.99 -37.94
N LEU A 3 5.82 2.28 -38.08
CA LEU A 3 4.84 3.05 -37.29
C LEU A 3 3.44 2.43 -37.32
N LYS A 4 3.08 1.79 -38.45
CA LYS A 4 1.83 1.03 -38.58
C LYS A 4 1.76 -0.16 -37.63
N THR A 5 2.86 -0.90 -37.46
CA THR A 5 2.92 -2.10 -36.63
C THR A 5 2.81 -1.77 -35.14
N ILE A 6 3.43 -0.67 -34.70
CA ILE A 6 3.33 -0.18 -33.32
C ILE A 6 1.95 0.44 -33.06
N GLY A 7 1.40 1.19 -34.02
CA GLY A 7 0.02 1.66 -33.97
C GLY A 7 -0.97 0.52 -33.81
N SER A 8 -0.80 -0.58 -34.55
CA SER A 8 -1.64 -1.78 -34.39
C SER A 8 -1.39 -2.55 -33.08
N ILE A 9 -0.21 -2.43 -32.44
CA ILE A 9 0.06 -3.03 -31.12
C ILE A 9 -0.53 -2.17 -29.99
N ILE A 10 -0.45 -0.85 -30.07
CA ILE A 10 -1.04 0.07 -29.07
C ILE A 10 -2.56 0.09 -29.20
N VAL A 11 -3.09 0.16 -30.43
CA VAL A 11 -4.52 0.04 -30.69
C VAL A 11 -4.99 -1.38 -30.40
N GLY A 12 -4.23 -2.42 -30.77
CA GLY A 12 -4.57 -3.81 -30.47
C GLY A 12 -4.53 -4.13 -28.96
N GLY A 13 -3.55 -3.62 -28.23
CA GLY A 13 -3.45 -3.74 -26.77
C GLY A 13 -4.52 -2.95 -26.05
N GLY A 14 -4.79 -1.72 -26.49
CA GLY A 14 -5.90 -0.90 -25.98
C GLY A 14 -7.27 -1.52 -26.27
N LEU A 15 -7.47 -2.07 -27.47
CA LEU A 15 -8.71 -2.73 -27.89
C LEU A 15 -8.91 -4.08 -27.20
N MET A 16 -7.84 -4.83 -26.90
CA MET A 16 -7.92 -6.05 -26.09
C MET A 16 -8.32 -5.75 -24.64
N VAL A 17 -7.77 -4.68 -24.04
CA VAL A 17 -8.17 -4.21 -22.71
C VAL A 17 -9.62 -3.72 -22.71
N PHE A 18 -10.06 -3.04 -23.78
CA PHE A 18 -11.44 -2.55 -23.93
C PHE A 18 -12.44 -3.69 -24.23
N MET A 19 -12.05 -4.69 -25.02
CA MET A 19 -12.87 -5.87 -25.35
C MET A 19 -13.01 -6.80 -24.15
N ALA A 20 -11.94 -7.00 -23.36
CA ALA A 20 -12.04 -7.74 -22.09
C ALA A 20 -13.03 -7.08 -21.11
N ALA A 21 -13.16 -5.74 -21.15
CA ALA A 21 -14.13 -4.99 -20.36
C ALA A 21 -15.58 -5.05 -20.88
N LEU A 22 -15.80 -5.43 -22.15
CA LEU A 22 -17.13 -5.50 -22.79
C LEU A 22 -17.75 -6.91 -22.81
N ILE A 23 -16.97 -7.96 -22.55
CA ILE A 23 -17.43 -9.36 -22.58
C ILE A 23 -18.25 -9.74 -21.32
N PHE A 24 -18.22 -8.92 -20.26
CA PHE A 24 -19.04 -9.10 -19.07
C PHE A 24 -20.08 -7.97 -18.97
N PRO A 25 -21.39 -8.21 -19.11
CA PRO A 25 -22.39 -7.17 -18.98
C PRO A 25 -22.47 -6.73 -17.50
N PRO A 26 -22.26 -5.44 -17.16
CA PRO A 26 -22.43 -4.99 -15.79
C PRO A 26 -23.93 -4.82 -15.50
N ALA A 27 -24.47 -5.72 -14.67
CA ALA A 27 -25.65 -5.41 -13.88
C ALA A 27 -25.38 -4.18 -13.01
N PHE A 28 -26.30 -3.21 -13.07
CA PHE A 28 -26.29 -1.95 -12.34
C PHE A 28 -26.16 -2.17 -10.82
N ALA A 29 -25.19 -1.52 -10.19
CA ALA A 29 -25.09 -1.39 -8.74
C ALA A 29 -24.47 -0.03 -8.40
N THR A 30 -25.14 0.71 -7.52
CA THR A 30 -24.64 1.95 -6.89
C THR A 30 -23.54 1.59 -5.90
N ASN A 31 -22.47 2.39 -5.79
CA ASN A 31 -21.34 2.22 -4.85
C ASN A 31 -21.70 2.40 -3.36
N LEU A 32 -22.96 2.23 -3.00
CA LEU A 32 -23.36 2.00 -1.61
C LEU A 32 -23.33 0.47 -1.40
N PRO A 33 -22.96 -0.01 -0.20
CA PRO A 33 -23.27 -1.38 0.19
C PRO A 33 -24.72 -1.66 -0.18
N ASP A 34 -25.02 -2.84 -0.73
CA ASP A 34 -26.41 -3.23 -1.02
C ASP A 34 -27.29 -2.76 0.15
N LEU A 35 -28.33 -1.97 -0.13
CA LEU A 35 -29.19 -1.36 0.89
C LEU A 35 -29.80 -2.41 1.83
N LYS A 36 -29.83 -3.69 1.42
CA LYS A 36 -30.13 -4.83 2.30
C LYS A 36 -29.04 -5.06 3.37
N THR A 37 -27.78 -5.01 3.00
CA THR A 37 -26.61 -5.19 3.88
C THR A 37 -26.30 -3.93 4.70
N ALA A 38 -26.55 -2.74 4.16
CA ALA A 38 -26.42 -1.46 4.87
C ALA A 38 -27.48 -1.30 5.98
N LYS A 39 -28.71 -1.78 5.77
CA LYS A 39 -29.77 -1.76 6.79
C LYS A 39 -29.38 -2.50 8.07
N VAL A 40 -28.55 -3.54 7.99
CA VAL A 40 -28.03 -4.27 9.15
C VAL A 40 -27.04 -3.43 9.98
N ILE A 41 -26.40 -2.41 9.37
CA ILE A 41 -25.45 -1.51 10.05
C ILE A 41 -26.19 -0.35 10.74
N GLU A 42 -27.32 0.10 10.19
CA GLU A 42 -28.10 1.23 10.71
C GLU A 42 -29.16 0.82 11.75
N GLU A 43 -29.75 -0.38 11.63
CA GLU A 43 -30.69 -0.92 12.65
C GLU A 43 -30.00 -1.34 13.96
N ALA A 44 -28.66 -1.39 14.01
CA ALA A 44 -27.91 -1.59 15.25
C ALA A 44 -27.80 -0.31 16.11
N THR A 45 -28.28 0.84 15.60
CA THR A 45 -28.36 2.09 16.35
C THR A 45 -29.81 2.51 16.56
N LEU A 46 -30.31 2.20 17.77
CA LEU A 46 -31.42 2.85 18.47
C LEU A 46 -32.84 2.64 17.91
N GLU A 47 -33.51 1.58 18.39
CA GLU A 47 -34.83 1.81 18.98
C GLU A 47 -34.63 2.03 20.48
N PRO A 48 -34.86 3.24 21.03
CA PRO A 48 -35.12 3.36 22.44
C PRO A 48 -36.46 2.68 22.67
N LEU A 49 -36.45 1.49 23.29
CA LEU A 49 -37.64 0.97 23.93
C LEU A 49 -38.18 2.09 24.82
N ALA A 50 -39.35 2.61 24.46
CA ALA A 50 -40.12 3.53 25.27
C ALA A 50 -40.52 2.80 26.56
N GLN A 51 -39.60 2.74 27.52
CA GLN A 51 -39.93 2.46 28.91
C GLN A 51 -40.41 3.77 29.50
N GLU A 52 -41.71 3.81 29.82
CA GLU A 52 -42.30 4.86 30.64
C GLU A 52 -41.43 5.09 31.89
N PRO A 53 -41.27 6.36 32.32
CA PRO A 53 -40.32 6.69 33.37
C PRO A 53 -40.87 6.24 34.72
N LEU A 54 -40.50 5.03 35.16
CA LEU A 54 -40.53 4.71 36.57
C LEU A 54 -39.35 5.45 37.20
N VAL A 55 -39.66 6.54 37.89
CA VAL A 55 -38.71 7.34 38.69
C VAL A 55 -38.13 6.44 39.78
N LEU A 56 -36.99 5.81 39.47
CA LEU A 56 -36.04 5.40 40.48
C LEU A 56 -34.74 6.12 40.15
N GLU A 57 -34.42 7.09 40.98
CA GLU A 57 -33.20 7.88 40.98
C GLU A 57 -32.02 6.94 41.26
N SER A 58 -31.62 6.14 40.26
CA SER A 58 -30.46 5.28 40.38
C SER A 58 -29.23 6.13 40.17
N LEU A 59 -28.56 6.43 41.28
CA LEU A 59 -27.13 6.74 41.37
C LEU A 59 -26.39 6.25 40.13
N ALA A 60 -25.67 7.13 39.45
CA ALA A 60 -24.68 6.74 38.46
C ALA A 60 -23.60 5.90 39.16
N LEU A 61 -23.88 4.60 39.33
CA LEU A 61 -22.95 3.63 39.88
C LEU A 61 -21.75 3.59 38.94
N GLU A 62 -20.58 3.95 39.46
CA GLU A 62 -19.32 3.63 38.81
C GLU A 62 -19.31 2.13 38.45
N PRO A 63 -18.82 1.75 37.26
CA PRO A 63 -18.84 0.36 36.83
C PRO A 63 -18.06 -0.49 37.83
N LEU A 64 -18.76 -1.39 38.54
CA LEU A 64 -18.11 -2.36 39.41
C LEU A 64 -17.22 -3.26 38.56
N VAL A 65 -15.91 -3.11 38.71
CA VAL A 65 -14.92 -4.03 38.16
C VAL A 65 -14.91 -5.23 39.09
N CYS A 66 -15.48 -6.35 38.62
CA CYS A 66 -15.66 -7.55 39.45
C CYS A 66 -14.34 -8.04 40.06
N LEU A 67 -13.24 -7.81 39.34
CA LEU A 67 -11.88 -8.18 39.73
C LEU A 67 -11.29 -7.34 40.87
N ASP A 68 -11.82 -6.14 41.13
CA ASP A 68 -11.33 -5.27 42.22
C ASP A 68 -11.69 -5.85 43.60
N CYS A 69 -12.79 -6.61 43.70
CA CYS A 69 -13.18 -7.29 44.93
C CYS A 69 -12.83 -8.80 44.94
N HIS A 70 -12.76 -9.47 43.78
CA HIS A 70 -12.59 -10.93 43.72
C HIS A 70 -11.13 -11.41 43.65
N ARG A 71 -10.13 -10.54 43.83
CA ARG A 71 -8.67 -10.84 43.73
C ARG A 71 -8.31 -11.61 42.46
N THR A 72 -7.81 -10.92 41.44
CA THR A 72 -7.30 -11.56 40.22
C THR A 72 -6.28 -12.66 40.56
N PRO A 73 -6.49 -13.90 40.08
CA PRO A 73 -5.42 -14.88 40.04
C PRO A 73 -4.21 -14.27 39.31
N ASN A 74 -3.00 -14.67 39.68
CA ASN A 74 -1.81 -14.22 38.97
C ASN A 74 -1.81 -14.81 37.54
N ILE A 75 -2.37 -14.09 36.57
CA ILE A 75 -2.47 -14.51 35.16
C ILE A 75 -1.11 -14.60 34.44
N HIS A 76 -0.01 -14.37 35.15
CA HIS A 76 1.35 -14.63 34.66
C HIS A 76 1.84 -16.07 34.97
N THR A 77 1.03 -16.90 35.63
CA THR A 77 1.30 -18.34 35.78
C THR A 77 0.21 -19.17 35.10
N ASN A 78 0.55 -20.40 34.70
CA ASN A 78 -0.41 -21.30 34.07
C ASN A 78 -1.61 -21.59 34.99
N GLU A 79 -1.37 -21.75 36.29
CA GLU A 79 -2.42 -21.98 37.28
C GLU A 79 -3.36 -20.78 37.39
N GLY A 80 -2.82 -19.56 37.40
CA GLY A 80 -3.63 -18.34 37.45
C GLY A 80 -4.44 -18.12 36.16
N VAL A 81 -3.88 -18.46 35.00
CA VAL A 81 -4.62 -18.44 33.73
C VAL A 81 -5.78 -19.43 33.76
N ILE A 82 -5.52 -20.68 34.16
CA ILE A 82 -6.56 -21.72 34.23
C ILE A 82 -7.66 -21.31 35.23
N ALA A 83 -7.28 -20.74 36.38
CA ALA A 83 -8.24 -20.23 37.36
C ALA A 83 -9.11 -19.10 36.77
N SER A 84 -8.50 -18.16 36.03
CA SER A 84 -9.23 -17.06 35.36
C SER A 84 -10.17 -17.57 34.26
N GLN A 85 -9.73 -18.54 33.45
CA GLN A 85 -10.57 -19.19 32.45
C GLN A 85 -11.74 -19.95 33.09
N THR A 86 -11.47 -20.71 34.16
CA THR A 86 -12.48 -21.50 34.89
C THR A 86 -13.61 -20.61 35.41
N PHE A 87 -13.27 -19.43 35.96
CA PHE A 87 -14.28 -18.44 36.37
C PHE A 87 -15.22 -18.04 35.22
N CYS A 88 -14.69 -17.86 34.01
CA CYS A 88 -15.51 -17.56 32.83
C CYS A 88 -16.35 -18.79 32.43
N TYR A 89 -15.74 -19.98 32.45
CA TYR A 89 -16.40 -21.23 32.10
C TYR A 89 -17.53 -21.58 33.05
N ASP A 90 -17.53 -21.15 34.32
CA ASP A 90 -18.63 -21.42 35.25
C ASP A 90 -19.99 -20.90 34.78
N CYS A 91 -20.01 -19.89 33.92
CA CYS A 91 -21.22 -19.47 33.21
C CYS A 91 -21.22 -19.95 31.75
N HIS A 92 -20.08 -19.81 31.06
CA HIS A 92 -20.02 -19.99 29.61
C HIS A 92 -19.92 -21.45 29.13
N LYS A 93 -19.64 -22.42 30.01
CA LYS A 93 -19.60 -23.85 29.62
C LYS A 93 -20.99 -24.45 29.46
N GLU A 94 -22.00 -23.84 30.07
CA GLU A 94 -23.37 -24.35 30.10
C GLU A 94 -24.03 -24.25 28.72
N ALA A 95 -24.79 -25.27 28.33
CA ALA A 95 -25.39 -25.35 26.98
C ALA A 95 -26.58 -24.41 26.79
N ASP A 96 -27.17 -23.93 27.88
CA ASP A 96 -28.31 -23.02 27.90
C ASP A 96 -27.91 -21.54 27.86
N ILE A 97 -26.61 -21.22 27.97
CA ILE A 97 -26.15 -19.83 27.88
C ILE A 97 -26.28 -19.30 26.46
N LYS A 98 -27.28 -18.44 26.28
CA LYS A 98 -27.63 -17.86 25.00
C LYS A 98 -27.79 -16.37 25.10
N LYS A 99 -27.38 -15.67 24.05
CA LYS A 99 -27.72 -14.27 23.83
C LYS A 99 -28.96 -14.19 22.95
N ARG A 100 -29.96 -13.47 23.42
CA ARG A 100 -31.15 -13.11 22.65
C ARG A 100 -30.89 -11.83 21.88
N ASN A 101 -31.18 -11.85 20.58
CA ASN A 101 -31.24 -10.65 19.74
C ASN A 101 -32.56 -10.70 18.96
N GLY A 102 -33.55 -9.94 19.42
CA GLY A 102 -34.93 -10.07 18.94
C GLY A 102 -35.51 -11.45 19.27
N SER A 103 -36.10 -12.11 18.27
CA SER A 103 -36.69 -13.45 18.37
C SER A 103 -35.69 -14.61 18.22
N LYS A 104 -34.41 -14.32 17.95
CA LYS A 104 -33.38 -15.33 17.69
C LYS A 104 -32.45 -15.50 18.88
N GLU A 105 -32.09 -16.74 19.17
CA GLU A 105 -31.13 -17.11 20.22
C GLU A 105 -29.81 -17.58 19.58
N ILE A 106 -28.69 -17.04 20.05
CA ILE A 106 -27.35 -17.50 19.69
C ILE A 106 -26.66 -18.08 20.91
N THR A 107 -26.05 -19.25 20.74
CA THR A 107 -25.23 -19.85 21.80
C THR A 107 -24.00 -18.99 22.06
N LEU A 108 -23.73 -18.75 23.35
CA LEU A 108 -22.49 -18.20 23.86
C LEU A 108 -21.62 -19.27 24.51
N GLN A 109 -21.99 -20.54 24.32
CA GLN A 109 -21.29 -21.65 24.93
C GLN A 109 -19.85 -21.74 24.42
N ILE A 110 -18.93 -21.89 25.34
CA ILE A 110 -17.54 -22.22 25.09
C ILE A 110 -17.05 -23.15 26.20
N THR A 111 -16.47 -24.28 25.79
CA THR A 111 -15.94 -25.27 26.73
C THR A 111 -14.41 -25.29 26.66
N PRO A 112 -13.73 -25.72 27.74
CA PRO A 112 -12.28 -25.89 27.71
C PRO A 112 -11.80 -26.74 26.51
N ASP A 113 -12.49 -27.85 26.24
CA ASP A 113 -12.12 -28.77 25.14
C ASP A 113 -12.26 -28.12 23.77
N THR A 114 -13.35 -27.37 23.54
CA THR A 114 -13.58 -26.71 22.26
C THR A 114 -12.61 -25.56 22.04
N PHE A 115 -12.36 -24.74 23.07
CA PHE A 115 -11.37 -23.66 22.99
C PHE A 115 -9.96 -24.22 22.76
N ASN A 116 -9.51 -25.18 23.56
CA ASN A 116 -8.17 -25.76 23.44
C ASN A 116 -7.94 -26.45 22.10
N LYS A 117 -8.99 -27.04 21.51
CA LYS A 117 -8.93 -27.62 20.16
C LYS A 117 -8.80 -26.55 19.07
N ASN A 118 -9.55 -25.46 19.19
CA ASN A 118 -9.60 -24.41 18.18
C ASN A 118 -8.47 -23.38 18.31
N GLN A 119 -7.87 -23.27 19.51
CA GLN A 119 -6.83 -22.32 19.88
C GLN A 119 -5.71 -23.00 20.70
N PRO A 120 -5.02 -24.02 20.14
CA PRO A 120 -4.03 -24.80 20.88
C PRO A 120 -2.88 -23.93 21.42
N ASP A 121 -2.48 -22.90 20.68
CA ASP A 121 -1.41 -21.98 21.06
C ASP A 121 -1.83 -20.95 22.13
N HIS A 122 -3.13 -20.69 22.27
CA HIS A 122 -3.68 -19.77 23.27
C HIS A 122 -4.29 -20.47 24.50
N ARG A 123 -4.14 -21.79 24.63
CA ARG A 123 -4.70 -22.57 25.75
C ARG A 123 -4.30 -22.06 27.14
N PHE A 124 -3.12 -21.44 27.26
CA PHE A 124 -2.59 -20.83 28.48
C PHE A 124 -2.60 -19.30 28.43
N ILE A 125 -3.58 -18.71 27.75
CA ILE A 125 -3.86 -17.26 27.77
C ILE A 125 -5.22 -17.03 28.46
N ALA A 126 -5.29 -16.12 29.43
CA ALA A 126 -6.56 -15.83 30.10
C ALA A 126 -7.50 -15.09 29.14
N CYS A 127 -8.81 -15.36 29.24
CA CYS A 127 -9.81 -14.74 28.35
C CYS A 127 -9.70 -13.20 28.35
N ILE A 128 -9.40 -12.61 29.51
CA ILE A 128 -9.27 -11.16 29.71
C ILE A 128 -8.01 -10.54 29.08
N ASN A 129 -7.01 -11.34 28.67
CA ASN A 129 -5.88 -10.83 27.90
C ASN A 129 -6.32 -10.40 26.48
N CYS A 130 -7.31 -11.09 25.92
CA CYS A 130 -7.90 -10.72 24.64
C CYS A 130 -9.16 -9.87 24.82
N HIS A 131 -9.99 -10.19 25.82
CA HIS A 131 -11.23 -9.49 26.14
C HIS A 131 -11.01 -8.53 27.32
N THR A 132 -10.25 -7.47 27.08
CA THR A 132 -9.77 -6.58 28.15
C THR A 132 -10.85 -5.78 28.85
N ASP A 133 -12.04 -5.66 28.24
CA ASP A 133 -13.09 -4.75 28.69
C ASP A 133 -14.38 -5.45 29.14
N VAL A 134 -14.32 -6.78 29.27
CA VAL A 134 -15.45 -7.61 29.70
C VAL A 134 -15.43 -7.86 31.21
N ALA A 135 -14.32 -7.65 31.92
CA ALA A 135 -14.21 -7.90 33.37
C ALA A 135 -14.93 -6.86 34.27
N ARG A 136 -15.98 -6.19 33.76
CA ARG A 136 -16.76 -5.15 34.45
C ARG A 136 -18.26 -5.44 34.31
N SER A 137 -19.06 -4.91 35.22
CA SER A 137 -20.52 -4.92 35.10
C SER A 137 -21.04 -3.57 34.57
N PRO A 138 -21.92 -3.54 33.55
CA PRO A 138 -22.41 -4.69 32.78
C PRO A 138 -21.32 -5.31 31.89
N HIS A 139 -21.30 -6.65 31.84
CA HIS A 139 -20.34 -7.48 31.08
C HIS A 139 -20.59 -7.34 29.57
N LYS A 140 -20.17 -6.20 29.01
CA LYS A 140 -20.32 -5.87 27.60
C LYS A 140 -19.00 -5.42 27.01
N THR A 141 -18.61 -6.12 25.95
CA THR A 141 -17.49 -5.70 25.11
C THR A 141 -17.86 -4.44 24.32
N LYS A 142 -17.12 -3.36 24.57
CA LYS A 142 -17.02 -2.14 23.78
C LYS A 142 -15.88 -2.24 22.78
N THR A 143 -14.81 -2.97 23.11
CA THR A 143 -13.66 -3.25 22.24
C THR A 143 -13.55 -4.73 21.93
N SER A 144 -13.60 -5.11 20.64
CA SER A 144 -13.31 -6.47 20.18
C SER A 144 -11.96 -6.98 20.70
N ALA A 145 -11.71 -8.28 20.58
CA ALA A 145 -10.49 -8.91 21.08
C ALA A 145 -9.20 -8.13 20.72
N THR A 146 -8.26 -7.98 21.66
CA THR A 146 -7.02 -7.23 21.44
C THR A 146 -5.86 -8.17 21.14
N CYS A 147 -5.45 -8.27 19.87
CA CYS A 147 -4.35 -9.16 19.44
C CYS A 147 -2.97 -8.49 19.52
N ARG A 148 -2.92 -7.15 19.37
CA ARG A 148 -1.67 -6.37 19.26
C ARG A 148 -0.85 -6.27 20.54
N GLN A 149 -1.35 -6.80 21.66
CA GLN A 149 -0.56 -6.89 22.90
C GLN A 149 0.53 -7.97 22.81
N CYS A 150 0.32 -8.99 21.96
CA CYS A 150 1.25 -10.12 21.82
C CYS A 150 1.66 -10.39 20.36
N HIS A 151 0.91 -9.89 19.37
CA HIS A 151 1.19 -10.10 17.94
C HIS A 151 1.57 -8.81 17.22
N THR A 152 2.55 -8.92 16.33
CA THR A 152 2.98 -7.83 15.47
C THR A 152 2.23 -7.83 14.14
N PRO A 153 1.86 -6.65 13.59
CA PRO A 153 1.31 -6.58 12.25
C PRO A 153 2.31 -7.07 11.20
N HIS A 154 1.85 -7.87 10.25
CA HIS A 154 2.64 -8.27 9.10
C HIS A 154 2.68 -7.18 8.02
N SER A 155 3.67 -7.27 7.12
CA SER A 155 3.84 -6.32 6.01
C SER A 155 2.84 -6.58 4.85
N GLU A 156 2.98 -5.84 3.76
CA GLU A 156 2.13 -6.00 2.56
C GLU A 156 2.35 -7.34 1.83
N SER A 157 3.48 -8.03 2.05
CA SER A 157 3.83 -9.23 1.25
C SER A 157 2.92 -10.44 1.52
N PRO A 158 2.65 -10.84 2.78
CA PRO A 158 1.83 -12.02 3.05
C PRO A 158 0.35 -11.80 2.72
N ALA A 159 -0.14 -10.57 2.79
CA ALA A 159 -1.55 -10.23 2.63
C ALA A 159 -1.86 -9.41 1.37
N ASN A 160 -0.92 -9.30 0.42
CA ASN A 160 -0.97 -8.44 -0.78
C ASN A 160 -1.09 -6.91 -0.56
N GLU A 161 -1.55 -6.47 0.61
CA GLU A 161 -1.67 -5.09 1.07
C GLU A 161 -1.54 -5.09 2.62
N PRO A 162 -1.09 -4.03 3.33
CA PRO A 162 -0.89 -4.12 4.77
C PRO A 162 -2.21 -4.11 5.57
N HIS A 163 -3.36 -3.99 4.91
CA HIS A 163 -4.71 -4.13 5.49
C HIS A 163 -4.90 -3.38 6.82
N LEU A 164 -4.32 -2.19 6.97
CA LEU A 164 -4.22 -1.47 8.26
C LEU A 164 -5.58 -1.06 8.84
N ARG A 165 -6.63 -0.99 8.01
CA ARG A 165 -8.01 -0.72 8.42
C ARG A 165 -8.81 -1.99 8.75
N VAL A 166 -8.26 -3.17 8.52
CA VAL A 166 -8.92 -4.45 8.79
C VAL A 166 -8.52 -4.92 10.19
N SER A 167 -9.50 -5.20 11.05
CA SER A 167 -9.22 -5.76 12.36
C SER A 167 -8.66 -7.17 12.22
N CYS A 168 -7.75 -7.57 13.11
CA CYS A 168 -7.14 -8.90 13.06
C CYS A 168 -8.21 -10.00 13.01
N GLN A 169 -9.30 -9.86 13.76
CA GLN A 169 -10.38 -10.85 13.76
C GLN A 169 -11.13 -10.93 12.43
N ALA A 170 -11.31 -9.81 11.72
CA ALA A 170 -12.04 -9.80 10.44
C ALA A 170 -11.36 -10.69 9.40
N CYS A 171 -10.02 -10.80 9.44
CA CYS A 171 -9.25 -11.69 8.57
C CYS A 171 -9.09 -13.08 9.20
N HIS A 172 -8.57 -13.13 10.43
CA HIS A 172 -8.09 -14.37 11.06
C HIS A 172 -9.20 -15.24 11.66
N PHE A 173 -10.43 -14.77 11.88
CA PHE A 173 -11.50 -15.66 12.37
C PHE A 173 -12.21 -16.35 11.20
N GLN A 174 -12.68 -17.58 11.40
CA GLN A 174 -13.31 -18.39 10.35
C GLN A 174 -14.59 -17.78 9.77
N SER A 175 -15.32 -16.95 10.54
CA SER A 175 -16.55 -16.31 10.07
C SER A 175 -16.30 -15.53 8.76
N LYS A 176 -17.25 -15.67 7.83
CA LYS A 176 -17.20 -15.05 6.50
C LYS A 176 -17.79 -13.64 6.47
N PHE A 177 -18.46 -13.23 7.55
CA PHE A 177 -19.20 -11.98 7.59
C PHE A 177 -18.37 -10.87 8.23
N VAL A 178 -18.16 -9.82 7.44
CA VAL A 178 -17.45 -8.61 7.83
C VAL A 178 -18.33 -7.39 7.60
N ARG A 179 -18.08 -6.33 8.37
CA ARG A 179 -18.78 -5.05 8.29
C ARG A 179 -17.79 -3.90 8.29
N LEU A 180 -18.16 -2.80 7.64
CA LEU A 180 -17.50 -1.52 7.83
C LEU A 180 -18.09 -0.84 9.07
N ASP A 181 -17.24 -0.43 9.99
CA ASP A 181 -17.69 0.32 11.16
C ASP A 181 -17.83 1.81 10.80
N PRO A 182 -19.01 2.43 10.99
CA PRO A 182 -19.23 3.82 10.60
C PRO A 182 -18.49 4.83 11.49
N LYS A 183 -17.98 4.43 12.67
CA LYS A 183 -17.31 5.34 13.60
C LYS A 183 -15.83 5.54 13.30
N ASP A 184 -15.12 4.45 13.03
CA ASP A 184 -13.67 4.48 12.77
C ASP A 184 -13.31 4.06 11.35
N HIS A 185 -14.31 3.74 10.52
CA HIS A 185 -14.13 3.29 9.14
C HIS A 185 -13.22 2.07 9.02
N GLY A 186 -13.12 1.26 10.08
CA GLY A 186 -12.40 -0.01 10.08
C GLY A 186 -13.30 -1.16 9.61
N VAL A 187 -12.71 -2.14 8.92
CA VAL A 187 -13.36 -3.41 8.60
C VAL A 187 -13.25 -4.32 9.82
N LYS A 188 -14.39 -4.74 10.36
CA LYS A 188 -14.48 -5.55 11.58
C LYS A 188 -15.29 -6.81 11.32
N LEU A 189 -15.11 -7.79 12.19
CA LEU A 189 -15.94 -8.99 12.20
C LEU A 189 -17.41 -8.60 12.46
N ALA A 190 -18.32 -9.10 11.65
CA ALA A 190 -19.75 -8.87 11.83
C ALA A 190 -20.31 -9.80 12.92
N HIS A 191 -21.35 -9.35 13.63
CA HIS A 191 -22.07 -10.16 14.63
C HIS A 191 -23.39 -10.71 14.09
N ASN A 192 -23.80 -10.27 12.90
CA ASN A 192 -24.92 -10.79 12.14
C ASN A 192 -24.40 -11.12 10.73
N ASP A 193 -25.07 -12.05 10.05
CA ASP A 193 -24.90 -12.23 8.62
C ASP A 193 -25.55 -11.09 7.82
N TYR A 194 -25.49 -11.19 6.49
CA TYR A 194 -26.03 -10.18 5.59
C TYR A 194 -27.56 -10.18 5.49
N ASP A 195 -28.23 -11.20 6.04
CA ASP A 195 -29.69 -11.29 6.18
C ASP A 195 -30.16 -10.85 7.58
N GLY A 196 -29.25 -10.31 8.41
CA GLY A 196 -29.55 -9.84 9.76
C GLY A 196 -29.69 -10.98 10.79
N ILE A 197 -29.30 -12.20 10.47
CA ILE A 197 -29.31 -13.34 11.38
C ILE A 197 -28.08 -13.24 12.30
N PRO A 198 -28.26 -13.24 13.63
CA PRO A 198 -27.13 -13.24 14.55
C PRO A 198 -26.27 -14.49 14.35
N ILE A 199 -24.95 -14.30 14.33
CA ILE A 199 -23.97 -15.38 14.19
C ILE A 199 -23.26 -15.61 15.53
N SER A 200 -23.05 -16.89 15.88
CA SER A 200 -22.22 -17.22 17.04
C SER A 200 -20.74 -17.14 16.68
N LEU A 201 -19.98 -16.46 17.53
CA LEU A 201 -18.53 -16.31 17.43
C LEU A 201 -17.79 -17.02 18.58
N SER A 202 -18.50 -17.80 19.40
CA SER A 202 -17.95 -18.41 20.62
C SER A 202 -16.99 -19.57 20.37
N ASN A 203 -16.97 -20.13 19.16
CA ASN A 203 -16.10 -21.25 18.81
C ASN A 203 -14.61 -20.87 18.70
N HIS A 204 -14.27 -19.58 18.55
CA HIS A 204 -12.88 -19.11 18.44
C HIS A 204 -12.05 -19.86 17.38
N THR A 205 -12.63 -20.30 16.27
CA THR A 205 -11.88 -20.96 15.20
C THR A 205 -11.20 -19.92 14.31
N LEU A 206 -9.90 -20.08 14.07
CA LEU A 206 -9.16 -19.24 13.12
C LEU A 206 -9.33 -19.76 11.69
N ALA A 207 -9.29 -18.83 10.74
CA ALA A 207 -9.23 -19.13 9.32
C ALA A 207 -7.81 -19.53 8.91
N ASP A 208 -7.71 -20.42 7.93
CA ASP A 208 -6.45 -20.63 7.21
C ASP A 208 -6.21 -19.42 6.30
N THR A 209 -5.17 -18.64 6.60
CA THR A 209 -4.83 -17.44 5.84
C THR A 209 -4.03 -17.73 4.58
N GLU A 210 -3.56 -18.97 4.39
CA GLU A 210 -2.92 -19.40 3.14
C GLU A 210 -3.97 -19.76 2.08
N ASP A 211 -5.20 -20.07 2.49
CA ASP A 211 -6.33 -20.33 1.59
C ASP A 211 -6.84 -19.03 0.95
N GLU A 212 -6.79 -18.96 -0.39
CA GLU A 212 -7.29 -17.82 -1.18
C GLU A 212 -8.80 -17.56 -0.95
N GLU A 213 -9.57 -18.57 -0.54
CA GLU A 213 -10.98 -18.38 -0.16
C GLU A 213 -11.15 -17.43 1.03
N THR A 214 -10.14 -17.30 1.90
CA THR A 214 -10.16 -16.33 3.01
C THR A 214 -10.22 -14.89 2.51
N CYS A 215 -9.57 -14.58 1.38
CA CYS A 215 -9.64 -13.25 0.79
C CYS A 215 -11.05 -12.91 0.26
N LYS A 216 -11.83 -13.93 -0.15
CA LYS A 216 -13.20 -13.74 -0.66
C LYS A 216 -14.21 -13.31 0.40
N LYS A 217 -13.82 -13.25 1.68
CA LYS A 217 -14.62 -12.59 2.74
C LYS A 217 -14.84 -11.11 2.49
N CYS A 218 -13.90 -10.46 1.81
CA CYS A 218 -13.96 -9.03 1.49
C CYS A 218 -13.96 -8.80 -0.02
N HIS A 219 -13.24 -9.62 -0.79
CA HIS A 219 -13.03 -9.42 -2.22
C HIS A 219 -14.11 -10.12 -3.06
N PHE A 220 -15.27 -9.49 -3.13
CA PHE A 220 -16.37 -9.89 -4.01
C PHE A 220 -17.17 -8.68 -4.48
N LYS A 221 -17.97 -8.86 -5.53
CA LYS A 221 -18.82 -7.80 -6.09
C LYS A 221 -19.86 -7.34 -5.06
N ASN A 222 -20.05 -6.02 -4.93
CA ASN A 222 -20.98 -5.40 -3.98
C ASN A 222 -20.71 -5.76 -2.50
N ASN A 223 -19.44 -5.97 -2.13
CA ASN A 223 -19.09 -6.21 -0.74
C ASN A 223 -19.43 -5.01 0.16
N PRO A 224 -19.79 -5.23 1.44
CA PRO A 224 -20.24 -4.16 2.33
C PRO A 224 -19.09 -3.41 3.02
N VAL A 225 -17.84 -3.70 2.66
CA VAL A 225 -16.65 -3.25 3.38
C VAL A 225 -15.78 -2.28 2.59
N GLY A 226 -16.15 -1.96 1.35
CA GLY A 226 -15.38 -1.06 0.51
C GLY A 226 -14.04 -1.65 0.07
N ALA A 227 -14.01 -2.95 -0.23
CA ALA A 227 -12.85 -3.63 -0.79
C ALA A 227 -12.97 -3.74 -2.33
N PRO A 228 -11.84 -3.85 -3.05
CA PRO A 228 -11.86 -4.25 -4.46
C PRO A 228 -12.56 -5.59 -4.66
N ALA A 229 -13.34 -5.74 -5.74
CA ALA A 229 -14.08 -6.96 -6.01
C ALA A 229 -13.18 -8.17 -6.35
N ALA A 230 -11.91 -7.93 -6.66
CA ALA A 230 -10.90 -8.94 -6.94
C ALA A 230 -9.73 -8.84 -5.96
N VAL A 231 -9.11 -9.98 -5.67
CA VAL A 231 -7.85 -10.05 -4.92
C VAL A 231 -6.74 -9.58 -5.85
N LEU A 232 -6.05 -8.51 -5.46
CA LEU A 232 -4.92 -7.97 -6.20
C LEU A 232 -3.62 -8.58 -5.69
N PRO A 233 -2.62 -8.79 -6.55
CA PRO A 233 -1.33 -9.27 -6.11
C PRO A 233 -0.58 -8.17 -5.35
N SER A 234 0.36 -8.57 -4.50
CA SER A 234 1.28 -7.63 -3.85
C SER A 234 2.05 -6.79 -4.88
N LYS A 235 2.41 -5.56 -4.47
CA LYS A 235 3.34 -4.73 -5.24
C LYS A 235 4.71 -5.43 -5.32
N SER A 236 5.43 -5.18 -6.41
CA SER A 236 6.78 -5.69 -6.60
C SER A 236 7.82 -4.80 -5.91
N ALA A 237 8.96 -5.37 -5.53
CA ALA A 237 10.14 -4.62 -5.08
C ALA A 237 10.55 -3.55 -6.08
N LEU A 238 10.29 -3.75 -7.38
CA LEU A 238 10.55 -2.76 -8.42
C LEU A 238 9.70 -1.48 -8.27
N CYS A 239 8.53 -1.56 -7.64
CA CYS A 239 7.66 -0.41 -7.39
C CYS A 239 8.24 0.56 -6.34
N ILE A 240 9.28 0.16 -5.59
CA ILE A 240 9.96 1.01 -4.60
C ILE A 240 10.50 2.31 -5.20
N MET A 241 10.72 2.31 -6.51
CA MET A 241 11.10 3.51 -7.27
C MET A 241 10.08 4.65 -7.21
N CYS A 242 8.81 4.33 -6.97
CA CYS A 242 7.71 5.29 -7.09
C CYS A 242 6.99 5.53 -5.76
N HIS A 243 6.85 4.51 -4.93
CA HIS A 243 6.16 4.56 -3.63
C HIS A 243 6.56 3.35 -2.76
N ASN A 244 6.15 3.37 -1.49
CA ASN A 244 6.38 2.26 -0.56
C ASN A 244 5.90 0.92 -1.15
N SER A 245 6.78 -0.07 -1.09
CA SER A 245 6.57 -1.40 -1.65
C SER A 245 7.34 -2.44 -0.83
N PRO A 246 6.77 -3.64 -0.57
CA PRO A 246 7.51 -4.72 0.07
C PRO A 246 8.67 -5.20 -0.82
N LEU A 247 9.65 -5.86 -0.21
CA LEU A 247 10.72 -6.57 -0.93
C LEU A 247 10.24 -7.92 -1.48
N ALA A 248 9.06 -7.94 -2.11
CA ALA A 248 8.45 -9.11 -2.71
C ALA A 248 8.56 -9.05 -4.24
N MET A 249 8.49 -10.19 -4.93
CA MET A 249 8.50 -10.17 -6.40
C MET A 249 7.19 -9.60 -6.97
N GLY A 250 6.06 -9.81 -6.28
CA GLY A 250 4.72 -9.44 -6.74
C GLY A 250 4.28 -10.27 -7.94
N HIS A 251 3.49 -9.66 -8.83
CA HIS A 251 3.02 -10.32 -10.05
C HIS A 251 4.18 -10.66 -11.03
N PRO A 252 4.15 -11.80 -11.75
CA PRO A 252 5.25 -12.24 -12.64
C PRO A 252 5.67 -11.23 -13.72
N VAL A 253 4.76 -10.34 -14.14
CA VAL A 253 5.05 -9.25 -15.10
C VAL A 253 6.20 -8.34 -14.62
N PHE A 254 6.28 -8.11 -13.31
CA PHE A 254 7.36 -7.31 -12.73
C PHE A 254 8.67 -8.09 -12.70
N GLY A 255 8.64 -9.42 -12.50
CA GLY A 255 9.82 -10.26 -12.66
C GLY A 255 10.41 -10.17 -14.07
N LEU A 256 9.57 -10.26 -15.10
CA LEU A 256 9.99 -10.07 -16.49
C LEU A 256 10.57 -8.68 -16.75
N ALA A 257 9.91 -7.63 -16.25
CA ALA A 257 10.42 -6.26 -16.35
C ALA A 257 11.79 -6.09 -15.67
N GLY A 258 11.96 -6.71 -14.50
CA GLY A 258 13.23 -6.76 -13.77
C GLY A 258 14.34 -7.44 -14.57
N LEU A 259 14.06 -8.58 -15.19
CA LEU A 259 15.03 -9.28 -16.06
C LEU A 259 15.46 -8.41 -17.24
N VAL A 260 14.51 -7.75 -17.91
CA VAL A 260 14.80 -6.84 -19.03
C VAL A 260 15.62 -5.64 -18.55
N PHE A 261 15.27 -5.06 -17.40
CA PHE A 261 16.03 -3.98 -16.77
C PHE A 261 17.47 -4.41 -16.48
N LEU A 262 17.68 -5.53 -15.81
CA LEU A 262 19.01 -6.04 -15.46
C LEU A 262 19.84 -6.38 -16.70
N ALA A 263 19.23 -7.02 -17.71
CA ALA A 263 19.89 -7.29 -18.98
C ALA A 263 20.30 -5.98 -19.69
N GLY A 264 19.45 -4.96 -19.69
CA GLY A 264 19.76 -3.65 -20.23
C GLY A 264 20.93 -2.96 -19.51
N ILE A 265 20.94 -2.99 -18.17
CA ILE A 265 22.06 -2.48 -17.37
C ILE A 265 23.35 -3.25 -17.69
N PHE A 266 23.28 -4.57 -17.77
CA PHE A 266 24.43 -5.41 -18.11
C PHE A 266 24.99 -5.07 -19.50
N ILE A 267 24.14 -4.96 -20.52
CA ILE A 267 24.54 -4.58 -21.88
C ILE A 267 25.18 -3.19 -21.89
N MET A 268 24.61 -2.23 -21.15
CA MET A 268 25.15 -0.88 -21.04
C MET A 268 26.54 -0.87 -20.40
N ILE A 269 26.74 -1.59 -19.29
CA ILE A 269 28.04 -1.74 -18.64
C ILE A 269 29.02 -2.45 -19.58
N ALA A 270 28.63 -3.56 -20.20
CA ALA A 270 29.47 -4.29 -21.14
C ALA A 270 29.90 -3.41 -22.32
N PHE A 271 29.03 -2.50 -22.78
CA PHE A 271 29.37 -1.52 -23.81
C PHE A 271 30.42 -0.52 -23.35
N TRP A 272 30.37 -0.03 -22.11
CA TRP A 272 31.43 0.84 -21.58
C TRP A 272 32.79 0.16 -21.52
N PHE A 273 32.82 -1.12 -21.13
CA PHE A 273 34.06 -1.90 -21.06
C PHE A 273 34.64 -2.28 -22.43
N LYS A 274 33.91 -2.08 -23.53
CA LYS A 274 34.50 -2.15 -24.88
C LYS A 274 35.48 -1.00 -25.14
N GLY A 275 35.31 0.16 -24.51
CA GLY A 275 36.25 1.28 -24.61
C GLY A 275 37.58 0.99 -23.91
N SER A 276 38.56 1.89 -24.09
CA SER A 276 39.82 1.85 -23.36
C SER A 276 39.61 2.31 -21.91
N VAL A 277 40.16 1.60 -20.93
CA VAL A 277 40.19 2.05 -19.52
C VAL A 277 41.64 2.30 -19.13
N LYS A 278 42.02 3.57 -18.92
CA LYS A 278 43.41 3.98 -18.62
C LYS A 278 44.45 3.38 -19.59
N GLY A 279 44.13 3.35 -20.89
CA GLY A 279 45.02 2.82 -21.93
C GLY A 279 44.98 1.30 -22.11
N GLU A 280 44.23 0.56 -21.29
CA GLU A 280 43.98 -0.88 -21.51
C GLU A 280 42.78 -1.07 -22.45
N GLU A 281 42.98 -1.74 -23.58
CA GLU A 281 41.95 -1.95 -24.61
C GLU A 281 41.49 -3.42 -24.70
N THR A 282 42.32 -4.38 -24.25
CA THR A 282 42.15 -5.79 -24.62
C THR A 282 41.67 -6.67 -23.47
N SER A 283 42.26 -6.54 -22.29
CA SER A 283 41.97 -7.44 -21.17
C SER A 283 40.84 -6.90 -20.29
N LEU A 284 39.68 -7.58 -20.31
CA LEU A 284 38.52 -7.24 -19.48
C LEU A 284 38.86 -7.31 -17.98
N HIS A 285 39.59 -8.35 -17.55
CA HIS A 285 40.02 -8.48 -16.17
C HIS A 285 40.92 -7.31 -15.73
N ARG A 286 41.85 -6.89 -16.60
CA ARG A 286 42.71 -5.75 -16.31
C ARG A 286 41.92 -4.44 -16.24
N LYS A 287 40.95 -4.22 -17.13
CA LYS A 287 40.02 -3.08 -17.07
C LYS A 287 39.26 -3.04 -15.75
N ILE A 288 38.68 -4.16 -15.31
CA ILE A 288 37.96 -4.25 -14.01
C ILE A 288 38.90 -3.93 -12.84
N SER A 289 40.10 -4.52 -12.83
CA SER A 289 41.10 -4.26 -11.78
C SER A 289 41.48 -2.78 -11.70
N LEU A 290 41.77 -2.15 -12.84
CA LEU A 290 42.12 -0.73 -12.92
C LEU A 290 40.97 0.19 -12.49
N SER A 291 39.74 -0.14 -12.88
CA SER A 291 38.54 0.60 -12.44
C SER A 291 38.34 0.47 -10.93
N SER A 292 38.46 -0.74 -10.37
CA SER A 292 38.31 -1.01 -8.94
C SER A 292 39.37 -0.29 -8.10
N GLU A 293 40.64 -0.36 -8.51
CA GLU A 293 41.74 0.34 -7.84
C GLU A 293 41.51 1.86 -7.83
N SER A 294 41.02 2.41 -8.94
CA SER A 294 40.69 3.83 -9.02
C SER A 294 39.57 4.22 -8.06
N ILE A 295 38.52 3.41 -7.95
CA ILE A 295 37.39 3.66 -7.03
C ILE A 295 37.88 3.64 -5.58
N TRP A 296 38.63 2.61 -5.19
CA TRP A 296 39.14 2.46 -3.81
C TRP A 296 40.08 3.59 -3.41
N ASN A 297 41.02 3.95 -4.28
CA ASN A 297 41.94 5.07 -4.04
C ASN A 297 41.19 6.39 -3.88
N THR A 298 40.13 6.63 -4.66
CA THR A 298 39.34 7.85 -4.55
C THR A 298 38.53 7.89 -3.24
N ILE A 299 37.86 6.80 -2.86
CA ILE A 299 37.04 6.72 -1.64
C ILE A 299 37.86 7.02 -0.37
N PHE A 300 39.09 6.51 -0.28
CA PHE A 300 39.96 6.72 0.88
C PHE A 300 40.87 7.96 0.78
N SER A 301 40.64 8.83 -0.21
CA SER A 301 41.41 10.07 -0.36
C SER A 301 40.58 11.31 -0.02
N LYS A 302 41.24 12.47 0.09
CA LYS A 302 40.55 13.77 0.22
C LYS A 302 39.65 14.10 -1.00
N GLN A 303 39.78 13.38 -2.12
CA GLN A 303 38.91 13.53 -3.29
C GLN A 303 37.47 13.09 -3.02
N VAL A 304 37.22 12.27 -1.98
CA VAL A 304 35.85 11.86 -1.59
C VAL A 304 34.95 13.07 -1.30
N PHE A 305 35.48 14.14 -0.70
CA PHE A 305 34.72 15.38 -0.48
C PHE A 305 34.35 16.09 -1.79
N SER A 306 35.21 15.99 -2.80
CA SER A 306 34.89 16.48 -4.15
C SER A 306 33.77 15.66 -4.77
N LEU A 307 33.80 14.32 -4.64
CA LEU A 307 32.73 13.44 -5.12
C LEU A 307 31.40 13.72 -4.41
N ILE A 308 31.39 13.87 -3.09
CA ILE A 308 30.18 14.23 -2.32
C ILE A 308 29.64 15.57 -2.80
N LYS A 309 30.50 16.57 -3.01
CA LYS A 309 30.09 17.88 -3.53
C LYS A 309 29.48 17.78 -4.93
N ILE A 310 30.04 16.97 -5.82
CA ILE A 310 29.50 16.73 -7.17
C ILE A 310 28.18 16.00 -7.08
N PHE A 311 28.08 14.97 -6.24
CA PHE A 311 26.84 14.25 -6.02
C PHE A 311 25.71 15.17 -5.53
N VAL A 312 25.95 15.90 -4.45
CA VAL A 312 24.92 16.79 -3.88
C VAL A 312 24.59 17.95 -4.83
N LEU A 313 25.60 18.69 -5.30
CA LEU A 313 25.34 19.92 -6.06
C LEU A 313 25.03 19.66 -7.53
N ASP A 314 25.75 18.75 -8.18
CA ASP A 314 25.64 18.57 -9.64
C ASP A 314 24.68 17.43 -10.03
N ILE A 315 24.51 16.39 -9.20
CA ILE A 315 23.55 15.30 -9.44
C ILE A 315 22.20 15.59 -8.78
N LEU A 316 22.14 15.78 -7.45
CA LEU A 316 20.86 15.95 -6.74
C LEU A 316 20.23 17.33 -7.00
N LEU A 317 21.01 18.41 -6.82
CA LEU A 317 20.53 19.78 -7.02
C LEU A 317 20.68 20.29 -8.45
N GLN A 318 21.30 19.49 -9.34
CA GLN A 318 21.39 19.77 -10.78
C GLN A 318 22.00 21.14 -11.12
N ARG A 319 22.97 21.60 -10.32
CA ARG A 319 23.60 22.94 -10.43
C ARG A 319 24.15 23.26 -11.81
N ARG A 320 24.68 22.27 -12.55
CA ARG A 320 25.18 22.48 -13.92
C ARG A 320 24.05 22.93 -14.85
N ILE A 321 22.87 22.31 -14.76
CA ILE A 321 21.68 22.68 -15.55
C ILE A 321 21.18 24.07 -15.12
N LEU A 322 21.21 24.37 -13.82
CA LEU A 322 20.83 25.68 -13.29
C LEU A 322 21.69 26.81 -13.89
N LYS A 323 23.00 26.57 -14.05
CA LYS A 323 23.92 27.54 -14.66
C LYS A 323 23.66 27.76 -16.15
N GLU A 324 23.14 26.76 -16.85
CA GLU A 324 22.79 26.90 -18.27
C GLU A 324 21.44 27.61 -18.46
N SER A 325 20.41 27.22 -17.70
CA SER A 325 19.09 27.83 -17.80
C SER A 325 18.23 27.49 -16.58
N VAL A 326 17.71 28.52 -15.92
CA VAL A 326 16.72 28.38 -14.84
C VAL A 326 15.48 27.64 -15.33
N SER A 327 14.98 27.93 -16.55
CA SER A 327 13.78 27.25 -17.08
C SER A 327 13.99 25.75 -17.28
N ARG A 328 15.15 25.33 -17.78
CA ARG A 328 15.47 23.89 -17.96
C ARG A 328 15.61 23.20 -16.60
N TRP A 329 16.30 23.87 -15.68
CA TRP A 329 16.47 23.39 -14.32
C TRP A 329 15.13 23.21 -13.62
N SER A 330 14.26 24.23 -13.60
CA SER A 330 12.95 24.14 -12.96
C SER A 330 12.09 23.00 -13.51
N MET A 331 12.00 22.88 -14.84
CA MET A 331 11.26 21.78 -15.49
C MET A 331 11.81 20.41 -15.12
N HIS A 332 13.14 20.24 -15.14
CA HIS A 332 13.76 18.95 -14.84
C HIS A 332 13.72 18.61 -13.35
N SER A 333 13.92 19.59 -12.46
CA SER A 333 13.83 19.42 -11.01
C SER A 333 12.42 19.05 -10.56
N LEU A 334 11.36 19.61 -11.17
CA LEU A 334 9.97 19.21 -10.92
C LEU A 334 9.72 17.71 -11.15
N ILE A 335 10.42 17.10 -12.12
CA ILE A 335 10.31 15.67 -12.43
C ILE A 335 11.30 14.86 -11.58
N PHE A 336 12.59 15.13 -11.74
CA PHE A 336 13.66 14.32 -11.18
C PHE A 336 13.71 14.39 -9.65
N THR A 337 13.68 15.59 -9.08
CA THR A 337 13.75 15.74 -7.62
C THR A 337 12.51 15.15 -6.96
N ALA A 338 11.33 15.28 -7.59
CA ALA A 338 10.11 14.68 -7.07
C ALA A 338 10.15 13.13 -7.09
N ILE A 339 10.62 12.53 -8.19
CA ILE A 339 10.86 11.08 -8.26
C ILE A 339 11.88 10.64 -7.22
N LEU A 340 12.98 11.37 -7.08
CA LEU A 340 14.04 11.07 -6.12
C LEU A 340 13.56 11.15 -4.66
N LEU A 341 12.74 12.15 -4.32
CA LEU A 341 12.15 12.28 -2.99
C LEU A 341 11.16 11.14 -2.70
N ARG A 342 10.34 10.75 -3.69
CA ARG A 342 9.46 9.56 -3.57
C ARG A 342 10.26 8.27 -3.38
N LEU A 343 11.33 8.06 -4.15
CA LEU A 343 12.25 6.93 -3.97
C LEU A 343 12.89 6.97 -2.57
N GLY A 344 13.36 8.14 -2.12
CA GLY A 344 13.97 8.32 -0.80
C GLY A 344 13.02 7.98 0.34
N LEU A 345 11.78 8.47 0.28
CA LEU A 345 10.72 8.14 1.25
C LEU A 345 10.42 6.64 1.25
N SER A 346 10.36 6.02 0.07
CA SER A 346 10.07 4.59 -0.10
C SER A 346 11.19 3.70 0.45
N LEU A 347 12.45 4.04 0.17
CA LEU A 347 13.62 3.36 0.72
C LEU A 347 13.72 3.53 2.23
N PHE A 348 13.50 4.74 2.74
CA PHE A 348 13.50 5.00 4.18
C PHE A 348 12.44 4.15 4.90
N THR A 349 11.23 4.09 4.34
CA THR A 349 10.13 3.31 4.90
C THR A 349 10.43 1.81 4.86
N ALA A 350 10.90 1.28 3.72
CA ALA A 350 11.22 -0.14 3.57
C ALA A 350 12.39 -0.59 4.48
N ILE A 351 13.49 0.17 4.51
CA ILE A 351 14.65 -0.13 5.36
C ILE A 351 14.28 0.00 6.82
N GLY A 352 13.57 1.07 7.19
CA GLY A 352 13.15 1.27 8.56
C GLY A 352 12.28 0.12 9.05
N TYR A 353 11.29 -0.30 8.25
CA TYR A 353 10.34 -1.34 8.65
C TYR A 353 11.02 -2.69 8.82
N TYR A 354 12.08 -2.96 8.04
CA TYR A 354 12.93 -4.13 8.23
C TYR A 354 13.62 -4.17 9.60
N PHE A 355 14.07 -3.02 10.11
CA PHE A 355 14.76 -2.94 11.42
C PHE A 355 13.80 -2.80 12.61
N ASN A 356 12.66 -2.13 12.43
CA ASN A 356 11.69 -1.88 13.49
C ASN A 356 10.26 -1.95 12.96
N PRO A 357 9.72 -3.17 12.76
CA PRO A 357 8.37 -3.37 12.22
C PRO A 357 7.26 -2.89 13.16
N GLU A 358 7.56 -2.77 14.46
CA GLU A 358 6.62 -2.30 15.50
C GLU A 358 6.62 -0.78 15.68
N GLY A 359 7.51 -0.07 14.98
CA GLY A 359 7.63 1.38 15.11
C GLY A 359 6.37 2.10 14.64
N ASN A 360 5.75 2.88 15.55
CA ASN A 360 4.57 3.70 15.25
C ASN A 360 4.76 4.60 14.02
N LEU A 361 5.95 5.21 13.89
CA LEU A 361 6.31 6.06 12.76
C LEU A 361 6.25 5.28 11.43
N LEU A 362 6.74 4.05 11.41
CA LEU A 362 6.93 3.27 10.20
C LEU A 362 5.61 2.67 9.73
N THR A 363 4.79 2.22 10.68
CA THR A 363 3.40 1.83 10.40
C THR A 363 2.62 3.01 9.81
N ALA A 364 2.82 4.23 10.32
CA ALA A 364 2.22 5.44 9.77
C ALA A 364 2.73 5.77 8.35
N LEU A 365 4.02 5.55 8.07
CA LEU A 365 4.57 5.78 6.72
C LEU A 365 4.14 4.74 5.68
N ILE A 366 3.86 3.51 6.11
CA ILE A 366 3.29 2.47 5.25
C ILE A 366 1.81 2.75 4.95
N ASP A 367 1.08 3.36 5.89
CA ASP A 367 -0.31 3.74 5.66
C ASP A 367 -0.41 4.84 4.60
N LYS A 368 -0.91 4.45 3.42
CA LYS A 368 -1.19 5.36 2.30
C LYS A 368 -2.24 6.44 2.62
N ASN A 369 -3.02 6.26 3.68
CA ASN A 369 -4.03 7.24 4.12
C ASN A 369 -3.54 8.14 5.25
N HIS A 370 -2.38 7.84 5.83
CA HIS A 370 -1.80 8.71 6.84
C HIS A 370 -1.47 10.06 6.20
N TRP A 371 -1.82 11.15 6.89
CA TRP A 371 -1.79 12.51 6.35
C TRP A 371 -0.47 12.86 5.66
N PHE A 372 0.66 12.49 6.26
CA PHE A 372 1.99 12.79 5.74
C PHE A 372 2.29 12.03 4.45
N THR A 373 1.96 10.74 4.43
CA THR A 373 2.21 9.83 3.30
C THR A 373 1.31 10.20 2.13
N ALA A 374 0.03 10.43 2.39
CA ALA A 374 -0.97 10.88 1.41
C ALA A 374 -0.53 12.22 0.79
N PHE A 375 -0.30 13.24 1.62
CA PHE A 375 0.12 14.57 1.17
C PHE A 375 1.42 14.55 0.37
N SER A 376 2.45 13.87 0.88
CA SER A 376 3.76 13.84 0.23
C SER A 376 3.69 13.14 -1.13
N ASN A 377 2.99 12.00 -1.20
CA ASN A 377 2.83 11.31 -2.48
C ASN A 377 2.03 12.15 -3.47
N ASP A 378 0.89 12.71 -3.06
CA ASP A 378 0.02 13.51 -3.94
C ASP A 378 0.76 14.77 -4.46
N LEU A 379 1.44 15.52 -3.58
CA LEU A 379 2.25 16.69 -3.93
C LEU A 379 3.40 16.38 -4.89
N LEU A 380 4.19 15.34 -4.59
CA LEU A 380 5.31 14.97 -5.45
C LEU A 380 4.81 14.43 -6.80
N GLY A 381 3.67 13.72 -6.82
CA GLY A 381 3.00 13.33 -8.05
C GLY A 381 2.59 14.55 -8.89
N LEU A 382 2.06 15.60 -8.25
CA LEU A 382 1.66 16.83 -8.92
C LEU A 382 2.86 17.55 -9.52
N PHE A 383 3.99 17.63 -8.80
CA PHE A 383 5.22 18.22 -9.35
C PHE A 383 5.69 17.50 -10.60
N ILE A 384 5.66 16.17 -10.62
CA ILE A 384 6.02 15.41 -11.82
C ILE A 384 5.05 15.74 -12.96
N LEU A 385 3.74 15.77 -12.69
CA LEU A 385 2.73 16.10 -13.71
C LEU A 385 2.93 17.50 -14.28
N LEU A 386 3.15 18.51 -13.44
CA LEU A 386 3.43 19.88 -13.85
C LEU A 386 4.71 19.98 -14.68
N GLY A 387 5.77 19.28 -14.28
CA GLY A 387 7.01 19.20 -15.05
C GLY A 387 6.83 18.56 -16.42
N ILE A 388 6.02 17.49 -16.51
CA ILE A 388 5.66 16.84 -17.78
C ILE A 388 4.84 17.79 -18.67
N VAL A 389 3.79 18.43 -18.12
CA VAL A 389 2.98 19.41 -18.86
C VAL A 389 3.88 20.54 -19.39
N TRP A 390 4.79 21.06 -18.57
CA TRP A 390 5.72 22.08 -19.01
C TRP A 390 6.66 21.59 -20.12
N ALA A 391 7.19 20.37 -20.01
CA ALA A 391 8.01 19.76 -21.06
C ALA A 391 7.23 19.59 -22.39
N VAL A 392 5.96 19.19 -22.31
CA VAL A 392 5.05 19.07 -23.46
C VAL A 392 4.80 20.44 -24.09
N VAL A 393 4.48 21.47 -23.30
CA VAL A 393 4.30 22.85 -23.80
C VAL A 393 5.56 23.37 -24.49
N LYS A 394 6.74 23.19 -23.87
CA LYS A 394 8.01 23.61 -24.47
C LYS A 394 8.27 22.90 -25.80
N ARG A 395 7.89 21.63 -25.92
CA ARG A 395 8.12 20.82 -27.11
C ARG A 395 7.15 21.13 -28.26
N PHE A 396 5.86 21.19 -27.98
CA PHE A 396 4.84 21.24 -29.04
C PHE A 396 4.33 22.66 -29.32
N ILE A 397 4.43 23.57 -28.35
CA ILE A 397 3.91 24.93 -28.46
C ILE A 397 5.05 25.93 -28.65
N VAL A 398 6.00 26.00 -27.72
CA VAL A 398 7.07 27.03 -27.75
C VAL A 398 8.13 26.75 -28.82
N LYS A 399 8.47 25.48 -29.06
CA LYS A 399 9.42 25.01 -30.09
C LYS A 399 10.71 25.83 -30.19
N PRO A 400 11.51 25.97 -29.12
CA PRO A 400 12.78 26.69 -29.20
C PRO A 400 13.78 25.94 -30.09
N ASP A 401 14.64 26.68 -30.80
CA ASP A 401 15.50 26.19 -31.90
C ASP A 401 16.45 25.03 -31.55
N TYR A 402 16.72 24.82 -30.26
CA TYR A 402 17.58 23.75 -29.73
C TYR A 402 16.84 22.47 -29.30
N VAL A 403 15.51 22.43 -29.40
CA VAL A 403 14.71 21.22 -29.08
C VAL A 403 14.47 20.43 -30.35
N VAL A 404 15.43 19.57 -30.69
CA VAL A 404 15.24 18.57 -31.75
C VAL A 404 14.36 17.46 -31.20
N SER A 405 13.12 17.34 -31.68
CA SER A 405 12.22 16.28 -31.22
C SER A 405 12.64 14.95 -31.82
N GLU A 406 13.15 14.03 -31.00
CA GLU A 406 13.36 12.65 -31.43
C GLU A 406 12.20 11.78 -30.94
N PHE A 407 11.86 10.74 -31.72
CA PHE A 407 10.78 9.81 -31.38
C PHE A 407 10.93 9.20 -29.98
N GLN A 408 12.16 8.90 -29.57
CA GLN A 408 12.47 8.36 -28.25
C GLN A 408 12.16 9.35 -27.11
N ASP A 409 12.20 10.65 -27.37
CA ASP A 409 11.82 11.64 -26.35
C ASP A 409 10.31 11.64 -26.09
N ASN A 410 9.49 11.34 -27.11
CA ASN A 410 8.03 11.35 -26.97
C ASN A 410 7.56 10.13 -26.17
N ILE A 411 8.18 8.97 -26.40
CA ILE A 411 7.89 7.75 -25.63
C ILE A 411 8.12 7.98 -24.14
N THR A 412 9.26 8.58 -23.75
CA THR A 412 9.56 8.85 -22.34
C THR A 412 8.51 9.74 -21.68
N LEU A 413 8.11 10.84 -22.34
CA LEU A 413 7.08 11.74 -21.81
C LEU A 413 5.72 11.05 -21.68
N ILE A 414 5.34 10.22 -22.67
CA ILE A 414 4.10 9.44 -22.64
C ILE A 414 4.14 8.42 -21.49
N LEU A 415 5.24 7.70 -21.30
CA LEU A 415 5.37 6.70 -20.23
C LEU A 415 5.29 7.34 -18.84
N ILE A 416 6.09 8.38 -18.56
CA ILE A 416 6.09 9.05 -17.25
C ILE A 416 4.76 9.77 -17.01
N GLY A 417 4.25 10.51 -18.01
CA GLY A 417 2.97 11.20 -17.91
C GLY A 417 1.81 10.23 -17.71
N GLY A 418 1.75 9.16 -18.50
CA GLY A 418 0.75 8.10 -18.36
C GLY A 418 0.82 7.38 -17.01
N LEU A 419 2.03 7.07 -16.53
CA LEU A 419 2.23 6.45 -15.22
C LEU A 419 1.66 7.30 -14.08
N VAL A 420 1.97 8.60 -14.07
CA VAL A 420 1.52 9.54 -13.04
C VAL A 420 0.01 9.78 -13.13
N LEU A 421 -0.54 9.97 -14.33
CA LEU A 421 -1.98 10.13 -14.54
C LEU A 421 -2.76 8.90 -14.07
N LEU A 422 -2.32 7.70 -14.46
CA LEU A 422 -2.92 6.45 -14.00
C LEU A 422 -2.79 6.31 -12.47
N GLY A 423 -1.70 6.79 -11.88
CA GLY A 423 -1.53 6.82 -10.42
C GLY A 423 -2.59 7.65 -9.72
N PHE A 424 -2.85 8.88 -10.18
CA PHE A 424 -3.90 9.74 -9.63
C PHE A 424 -5.31 9.18 -9.83
N PHE A 425 -5.58 8.60 -11.01
CA PHE A 425 -6.84 7.92 -11.27
C PHE A 425 -7.02 6.72 -10.34
N LEU A 426 -5.98 5.92 -10.16
CA LEU A 426 -6.01 4.77 -9.25
C LEU A 426 -6.26 5.21 -7.80
N GLU A 427 -5.61 6.28 -7.35
CA GLU A 427 -5.82 6.85 -6.02
C GLU A 427 -7.26 7.38 -5.83
N GLY A 428 -7.81 8.08 -6.82
CA GLY A 428 -9.18 8.56 -6.75
C GLY A 428 -10.21 7.43 -6.69
N ALA A 429 -10.04 6.38 -7.51
CA ALA A 429 -10.88 5.18 -7.44
C ALA A 429 -10.74 4.47 -6.09
N ARG A 430 -9.52 4.36 -5.55
CA ARG A 430 -9.27 3.78 -4.23
C ARG A 430 -9.99 4.53 -3.11
N ILE A 431 -9.93 5.87 -3.11
CA ILE A 431 -10.60 6.71 -2.10
C ILE A 431 -12.10 6.46 -2.11
N LEU A 432 -12.68 6.38 -3.32
CA LEU A 432 -14.10 6.12 -3.52
C LEU A 432 -14.51 4.72 -3.06
N VAL A 433 -13.78 3.68 -3.47
CA VAL A 433 -14.06 2.27 -3.12
C VAL A 433 -13.92 2.05 -1.62
N THR A 434 -12.88 2.59 -1.00
CA THR A 434 -12.58 2.32 0.42
C THR A 434 -13.34 3.23 1.39
N ALA A 435 -14.21 4.11 0.89
CA ALA A 435 -15.08 4.99 1.67
C ALA A 435 -14.35 5.72 2.81
N ILE A 436 -13.17 6.27 2.51
CA ILE A 436 -12.37 6.98 3.51
C ILE A 436 -13.05 8.32 3.84
N PRO A 437 -13.11 8.70 5.13
CA PRO A 437 -13.55 10.02 5.57
C PRO A 437 -12.92 11.18 4.82
N CYS A 438 -13.71 12.22 4.57
CA CYS A 438 -13.25 13.43 3.88
C CYS A 438 -12.02 14.06 4.55
N GLU A 439 -11.97 14.06 5.88
CA GLU A 439 -10.85 14.61 6.67
C GLU A 439 -9.52 13.89 6.42
N MET A 440 -9.55 12.58 6.15
CA MET A 440 -8.36 11.81 5.77
C MET A 440 -8.08 11.92 4.28
N ALA A 441 -9.13 11.82 3.44
CA ALA A 441 -8.99 11.88 1.99
C ALA A 441 -8.46 13.23 1.49
N ALA A 442 -8.72 14.33 2.21
CA ALA A 442 -8.29 15.68 1.85
C ALA A 442 -6.76 15.84 1.74
N TYR A 443 -5.96 15.00 2.43
CA TYR A 443 -4.51 15.03 2.30
C TYR A 443 -4.03 14.52 0.94
N SER A 444 -4.76 13.59 0.33
CA SER A 444 -4.59 13.21 -1.08
C SER A 444 -5.40 14.18 -1.95
N PHE A 445 -5.03 15.45 -1.99
CA PHE A 445 -5.89 16.51 -2.54
C PHE A 445 -6.22 16.34 -4.03
N VAL A 446 -5.27 15.95 -4.89
CA VAL A 446 -5.59 15.64 -6.30
C VAL A 446 -6.40 14.34 -6.38
N GLY A 447 -5.98 13.30 -5.66
CA GLY A 447 -6.71 12.04 -5.59
C GLY A 447 -8.17 12.22 -5.13
N TYR A 448 -8.40 13.11 -4.17
CA TYR A 448 -9.71 13.44 -3.64
C TYR A 448 -10.57 14.16 -4.69
N ILE A 449 -10.03 15.17 -5.39
CA ILE A 449 -10.73 15.80 -6.51
C ILE A 449 -11.14 14.77 -7.56
N VAL A 450 -10.20 13.88 -7.93
CA VAL A 450 -10.48 12.78 -8.88
C VAL A 450 -11.58 11.86 -8.35
N SER A 451 -11.56 11.50 -7.06
CA SER A 451 -12.60 10.67 -6.44
C SER A 451 -13.99 11.34 -6.50
N ARG A 452 -14.06 12.66 -6.32
CA ARG A 452 -15.30 13.43 -6.44
C ARG A 452 -15.82 13.43 -7.87
N VAL A 453 -14.95 13.59 -8.86
CA VAL A 453 -15.33 13.47 -10.28
C VAL A 453 -15.83 12.05 -10.58
N PHE A 454 -15.13 11.03 -10.10
CA PHE A 454 -15.53 9.62 -10.28
C PHE A 454 -16.87 9.30 -9.63
N SER A 455 -17.19 9.92 -8.49
CA SER A 455 -18.47 9.73 -7.79
C SER A 455 -19.70 10.21 -8.59
N ILE A 456 -19.52 11.04 -9.61
CA ILE A 456 -20.58 11.49 -10.52
C ILE A 456 -21.02 10.34 -11.43
N PHE A 457 -20.12 9.41 -11.72
CA PHE A 457 -20.39 8.29 -12.62
C PHE A 457 -20.91 7.08 -11.83
N PRO A 458 -22.07 6.52 -12.21
CA PRO A 458 -22.70 5.39 -11.53
C PRO A 458 -22.07 4.06 -11.95
N PHE A 459 -20.74 3.97 -11.91
CA PHE A 459 -20.00 2.75 -12.22
C PHE A 459 -19.72 1.95 -10.97
N ASP A 460 -19.55 0.63 -11.11
CA ASP A 460 -19.04 -0.22 -10.04
C ASP A 460 -17.52 -0.04 -9.93
N TRP A 461 -17.12 0.94 -9.12
CA TRP A 461 -15.71 1.28 -8.96
C TRP A 461 -14.93 0.18 -8.23
N ALA A 462 -15.58 -0.67 -7.43
CA ALA A 462 -14.92 -1.81 -6.78
C ALA A 462 -14.48 -2.87 -7.80
N SER A 463 -15.22 -3.00 -8.91
CA SER A 463 -14.85 -3.86 -10.04
C SER A 463 -13.91 -3.18 -11.05
N ILE A 464 -13.97 -1.84 -11.20
CA ILE A 464 -13.08 -1.10 -12.11
C ILE A 464 -11.69 -0.87 -11.50
N TYR A 465 -11.60 -0.64 -10.20
CA TYR A 465 -10.34 -0.36 -9.51
C TYR A 465 -9.25 -1.43 -9.79
N PRO A 466 -9.54 -2.75 -9.77
CA PRO A 466 -8.58 -3.77 -10.17
C PRO A 466 -8.01 -3.58 -11.59
N LEU A 467 -8.85 -3.22 -12.56
CA LEU A 467 -8.40 -2.97 -13.93
C LEU A 467 -7.44 -1.77 -14.00
N MET A 468 -7.78 -0.70 -13.29
CA MET A 468 -6.91 0.49 -13.20
C MET A 468 -5.58 0.16 -12.51
N TRP A 469 -5.62 -0.72 -11.50
CA TRP A 469 -4.43 -1.20 -10.81
C TRP A 469 -3.50 -1.92 -11.78
N TYR A 470 -4.03 -2.85 -12.58
CA TYR A 470 -3.25 -3.54 -13.61
C TYR A 470 -2.73 -2.59 -14.68
N ALA A 471 -3.55 -1.63 -15.14
CA ALA A 471 -3.11 -0.63 -16.12
C ALA A 471 -1.92 0.18 -15.60
N HIS A 472 -2.01 0.70 -14.37
CA HIS A 472 -0.90 1.41 -13.72
C HIS A 472 0.33 0.50 -13.55
N GLY A 473 0.14 -0.72 -13.05
CA GLY A 473 1.21 -1.69 -12.81
C GLY A 473 1.95 -2.09 -14.09
N VAL A 474 1.22 -2.32 -15.20
CA VAL A 474 1.82 -2.64 -16.51
C VAL A 474 2.61 -1.46 -17.06
N VAL A 475 2.07 -0.24 -16.99
CA VAL A 475 2.81 0.96 -17.43
C VAL A 475 4.07 1.16 -16.57
N ALA A 476 4.00 0.90 -15.26
CA ALA A 476 5.16 0.93 -14.37
C ALA A 476 6.20 -0.13 -14.77
N ALA A 477 5.78 -1.37 -15.03
CA ALA A 477 6.66 -2.45 -15.47
C ALA A 477 7.36 -2.10 -16.80
N VAL A 478 6.64 -1.55 -17.77
CA VAL A 478 7.20 -1.09 -19.05
C VAL A 478 8.18 0.06 -18.84
N PHE A 479 7.84 1.04 -18.00
CA PHE A 479 8.72 2.16 -17.69
C PHE A 479 10.04 1.69 -17.08
N ILE A 480 9.99 0.78 -16.10
CA ILE A 480 11.17 0.23 -15.43
C ILE A 480 12.03 -0.55 -16.41
N ALA A 481 11.43 -1.43 -17.21
CA ALA A 481 12.14 -2.17 -18.25
C ALA A 481 12.81 -1.23 -19.28
N TYR A 482 12.24 -0.05 -19.52
CA TYR A 482 12.77 0.94 -20.47
C TYR A 482 13.91 1.82 -19.92
N LEU A 483 14.11 1.90 -18.59
CA LEU A 483 15.11 2.77 -17.96
C LEU A 483 16.55 2.68 -18.53
N PRO A 484 17.14 1.49 -18.77
CA PRO A 484 18.51 1.39 -19.27
C PRO A 484 18.61 1.72 -20.77
N PHE A 485 17.49 1.96 -21.45
CA PHE A 485 17.43 2.14 -22.89
C PHE A 485 17.04 3.57 -23.30
N GLY A 486 17.11 3.81 -24.61
CA GLY A 486 16.70 5.06 -25.25
C GLY A 486 17.35 6.28 -24.60
N LYS A 487 16.52 7.27 -24.27
CA LYS A 487 16.99 8.49 -23.61
C LYS A 487 17.06 8.36 -22.10
N MET A 488 16.38 7.40 -21.46
CA MET A 488 16.41 7.25 -20.00
C MET A 488 17.78 6.83 -19.45
N ARG A 489 18.64 6.24 -20.28
CA ARG A 489 20.04 5.91 -19.93
C ARG A 489 20.85 7.09 -19.36
N HIS A 490 20.47 8.33 -19.66
CA HIS A 490 21.13 9.51 -19.09
C HIS A 490 21.09 9.54 -17.55
N MET A 491 20.09 8.89 -16.94
CA MET A 491 19.97 8.72 -15.50
C MET A 491 21.16 7.98 -14.90
N PHE A 492 21.79 7.07 -15.66
CA PHE A 492 22.98 6.32 -15.25
C PHE A 492 24.27 6.96 -15.78
N ASN A 493 24.28 7.36 -17.05
CA ASN A 493 25.49 7.86 -17.72
C ASN A 493 25.96 9.21 -17.15
N THR A 494 25.03 10.11 -16.81
CA THR A 494 25.37 11.47 -16.37
C THR A 494 26.10 11.46 -15.02
N PRO A 495 25.58 10.79 -13.97
CA PRO A 495 26.32 10.62 -12.72
C PRO A 495 27.69 9.98 -12.91
N LEU A 496 27.75 8.90 -13.69
CA LEU A 496 29.00 8.17 -13.92
C LEU A 496 30.05 9.05 -14.60
N THR A 497 29.65 9.80 -15.63
CA THR A 497 30.57 10.70 -16.36
C THR A 497 31.10 11.79 -15.44
N TYR A 498 30.26 12.38 -14.57
CA TYR A 498 30.71 13.39 -13.62
C TYR A 498 31.67 12.83 -12.57
N PHE A 499 31.48 11.59 -12.14
CA PHE A 499 32.43 10.93 -11.24
C PHE A 499 33.76 10.61 -11.93
N ILE A 500 33.74 10.10 -13.16
CA ILE A 500 34.97 9.84 -13.94
C ILE A 500 35.75 11.14 -14.17
N GLU A 501 35.09 12.23 -14.59
CA GLU A 501 35.71 13.55 -14.74
C GLU A 501 36.43 14.01 -13.47
N ALA A 502 35.82 13.77 -12.30
CA ALA A 502 36.37 14.16 -11.01
C ALA A 502 37.61 13.35 -10.62
N VAL A 503 37.62 12.05 -10.96
CA VAL A 503 38.72 11.12 -10.68
C VAL A 503 39.89 11.34 -11.63
N GLU A 504 39.62 11.56 -12.92
CA GLU A 504 40.65 11.73 -13.95
C GLU A 504 41.19 13.16 -14.04
N GLY A 505 40.53 14.14 -13.41
CA GLY A 505 41.00 15.52 -13.37
C GLY A 505 40.86 16.29 -14.71
N VAL A 506 40.11 15.73 -15.67
CA VAL A 506 39.90 16.33 -16.99
C VAL A 506 38.98 17.54 -16.87
N LYS A 507 39.54 18.75 -16.91
CA LYS A 507 38.76 20.00 -16.96
C LYS A 507 38.14 20.25 -18.34
N ASN A 508 36.84 20.55 -18.33
CA ASN A 508 35.99 21.04 -19.43
C ASN A 508 36.67 22.10 -20.33
N LYS A 509 37.47 21.70 -21.32
CA LYS A 509 37.89 22.65 -22.39
C LYS A 509 37.29 22.39 -23.76
N LYS A 510 36.64 21.25 -24.04
CA LYS A 510 35.87 21.07 -25.26
C LYS A 510 34.75 20.04 -25.04
N ARG A 511 33.51 20.51 -24.95
CA ARG A 511 32.34 19.74 -25.40
C ARG A 511 31.74 20.52 -26.56
N VAL A 512 31.79 19.88 -27.73
CA VAL A 512 30.92 20.20 -28.87
C VAL A 512 29.61 19.48 -28.65
#